data_AF-A0A836VVJ6-F1
#
_entry.id   AF-A0A836VVJ6-F1
#
_cell.length_a   1.000
_cell.length_b   1.000
_cell.length_c   1.000
_cell.angle_alpha   90.00
_cell.angle_beta   90.00
_cell.angle_gamma   90.00
#
_symmetry.space_group_name_H-M   'P 1'
#
loop_
_entity.id
_entity.type
_entity.pdbx_description
1 polymer ?
#
loop_
_entity_poly.entity_id
_entity_poly.type
_entity_poly.pdbx_seq_one_letter_code
_entity_poly.pdbx_strand_id
1 'polypeptide(L)'
;MPNDAYNETCAAIANALWNHRLFLLHGDAKYLDVLERILYNGFLAGVSMSGDRFFYPNPLVCDGRKPFNQGTLGRAPWFRTACCPVNVVRFVPSIPGFLYAVDDDGISVNLFSESEARVPLHGQRIRLSQRTDYPWSGRIRVTVDPQQPTTFQLKVRIPGWARGRPVPSDLCRYAKAEQTGWTVTLNDQPVEQSLQKGFIVLNRRWRSGDTVELNLPMPVRRVLAHDAVKADAGRVALERGPLVYCFEAVDNGGDVADLVVPDDATFQCERRADLSGGVTVIRVAATRVVRNDDGTLTNRPVEAVAIPYYAWAHRTVGPMAVWMPRRPE
;
A
#
# COMPACT_ATOMS: atom_id res chain seq x y z
N MET A 1 -7.85 5.27 17.80
CA MET A 1 -7.03 5.83 16.70
C MET A 1 -7.89 6.86 16.00
N PRO A 2 -7.91 8.13 16.43
CA PRO A 2 -8.71 9.15 15.76
C PRO A 2 -8.15 9.43 14.36
N ASN A 3 -9.00 9.86 13.41
CA ASN A 3 -8.60 9.98 12.00
C ASN A 3 -7.87 11.28 11.67
N ASP A 4 -7.99 12.31 12.51
CA ASP A 4 -7.17 13.52 12.48
C ASP A 4 -5.76 13.28 13.09
N ALA A 5 -5.24 12.07 12.89
CA ALA A 5 -4.04 11.55 13.51
C ALA A 5 -2.76 12.32 13.13
N TYR A 6 -1.80 12.31 14.04
CA TYR A 6 -0.47 12.88 13.81
C TYR A 6 0.29 12.14 12.71
N ASN A 7 0.49 10.81 12.82
CA ASN A 7 1.11 9.98 11.78
C ASN A 7 2.33 10.63 11.10
N GLU A 8 3.32 11.05 11.89
CA GLU A 8 4.47 11.81 11.37
C GLU A 8 5.25 11.03 10.30
N THR A 9 5.71 11.69 9.24
CA THR A 9 6.55 11.06 8.21
C THR A 9 7.83 10.46 8.79
N CYS A 10 8.48 11.11 9.77
CA CYS A 10 9.61 10.53 10.48
C CYS A 10 9.25 9.23 11.23
N ALA A 11 8.07 9.17 11.83
CA ALA A 11 7.59 7.98 12.52
C ALA A 11 7.30 6.84 11.53
N ALA A 12 6.75 7.15 10.35
CA ALA A 12 6.60 6.19 9.26
C ALA A 12 7.96 5.61 8.84
N ILE A 13 8.98 6.45 8.63
CA ILE A 13 10.34 5.99 8.31
C ILE A 13 10.92 5.12 9.42
N ALA A 14 10.80 5.54 10.69
CA ALA A 14 11.27 4.77 11.83
C ALA A 14 10.59 3.39 11.90
N ASN A 15 9.28 3.33 11.66
CA ASN A 15 8.51 2.09 11.67
C ASN A 15 8.90 1.15 10.51
N ALA A 16 9.19 1.69 9.32
CA ALA A 16 9.71 0.91 8.20
C ALA A 16 11.08 0.29 8.55
N LEU A 17 11.98 1.09 9.11
CA LEU A 17 13.31 0.63 9.54
C LEU A 17 13.25 -0.38 10.69
N TRP A 18 12.27 -0.27 11.59
CA TRP A 18 12.04 -1.24 12.66
C TRP A 18 11.58 -2.57 12.06
N ASN A 19 10.54 -2.56 11.23
CA ASN A 19 10.02 -3.78 10.62
C ASN A 19 11.05 -4.46 9.72
N HIS A 20 11.91 -3.69 9.02
CA HIS A 20 13.03 -4.27 8.29
C HIS A 20 13.98 -5.05 9.21
N ARG A 21 14.36 -4.48 10.37
CA ARG A 21 15.24 -5.17 11.34
C ARG A 21 14.58 -6.41 11.95
N LEU A 22 13.28 -6.35 12.26
CA LEU A 22 12.53 -7.52 12.73
C LEU A 22 12.45 -8.62 11.67
N PHE A 23 12.29 -8.23 10.40
CA PHE A 23 12.38 -9.17 9.29
C PHE A 23 13.75 -9.85 9.25
N LEU A 24 14.86 -9.09 9.30
CA LEU A 24 16.21 -9.66 9.29
C LEU A 24 16.47 -10.58 10.49
N LEU A 25 15.88 -10.30 11.65
CA LEU A 25 16.04 -11.12 12.85
C LEU A 25 15.23 -12.43 12.79
N HIS A 26 14.04 -12.41 12.21
CA HIS A 26 13.08 -13.51 12.33
C HIS A 26 12.78 -14.27 11.03
N GLY A 27 13.12 -13.68 9.88
CA GLY A 27 12.80 -14.21 8.56
C GLY A 27 11.29 -14.35 8.31
N ASP A 28 10.45 -13.50 8.92
CA ASP A 28 8.99 -13.56 8.81
C ASP A 28 8.45 -12.43 7.92
N ALA A 29 7.74 -12.80 6.87
CA ALA A 29 7.19 -11.87 5.88
C ALA A 29 6.15 -10.90 6.47
N LYS A 30 5.56 -11.21 7.63
CA LYS A 30 4.58 -10.31 8.26
C LYS A 30 5.14 -8.92 8.56
N TYR A 31 6.45 -8.82 8.83
CA TYR A 31 7.11 -7.54 9.04
C TYR A 31 7.25 -6.77 7.72
N LEU A 32 7.47 -7.49 6.61
CA LEU A 32 7.48 -6.91 5.26
C LEU A 32 6.09 -6.46 4.82
N ASP A 33 5.01 -7.12 5.26
CA ASP A 33 3.64 -6.66 5.02
C ASP A 33 3.39 -5.28 5.67
N VAL A 34 3.92 -5.06 6.87
CA VAL A 34 3.87 -3.76 7.55
C VAL A 34 4.76 -2.74 6.84
N LEU A 35 5.97 -3.13 6.47
CA LEU A 35 6.92 -2.27 5.73
C LEU A 35 6.32 -1.80 4.40
N GLU A 36 5.74 -2.71 3.60
CA GLU A 36 5.06 -2.41 2.33
C GLU A 36 3.91 -1.43 2.53
N ARG A 37 3.04 -1.68 3.52
CA ARG A 37 1.93 -0.78 3.86
C ARG A 37 2.43 0.62 4.23
N ILE A 38 3.54 0.73 4.95
CA ILE A 38 4.14 2.03 5.30
C ILE A 38 4.67 2.72 4.04
N LEU A 39 5.51 2.03 3.25
CA LEU A 39 6.15 2.60 2.07
C LEU A 39 5.10 3.15 1.10
N TYR A 40 4.13 2.33 0.72
CA TYR A 40 3.15 2.70 -0.31
C TYR A 40 2.05 3.66 0.16
N ASN A 41 1.94 3.93 1.47
CA ASN A 41 0.87 4.78 2.02
C ASN A 41 1.44 5.89 2.91
N GLY A 42 1.64 5.62 4.20
CA GLY A 42 1.98 6.64 5.19
C GLY A 42 3.32 7.36 4.94
N PHE A 43 4.28 6.69 4.30
CA PHE A 43 5.53 7.32 3.88
C PHE A 43 5.36 8.15 2.61
N LEU A 44 4.86 7.57 1.51
CA LEU A 44 4.71 8.28 0.23
C LEU A 44 3.74 9.47 0.32
N ALA A 45 2.72 9.42 1.19
CA ALA A 45 1.89 10.59 1.48
C ALA A 45 2.74 11.79 1.96
N GLY A 46 3.84 11.52 2.67
CA GLY A 46 4.74 12.50 3.27
C GLY A 46 5.51 13.40 2.30
N VAL A 47 5.57 13.06 1.00
CA VAL A 47 6.38 13.78 0.00
C VAL A 47 5.59 13.96 -1.30
N SER A 48 5.68 15.13 -1.93
CA SER A 48 5.05 15.40 -3.22
C SER A 48 5.73 14.60 -4.34
N MET A 49 5.05 14.44 -5.48
CA MET A 49 5.60 13.73 -6.64
C MET A 49 6.78 14.47 -7.25
N SER A 50 6.78 15.79 -7.16
CA SER A 50 7.90 16.66 -7.53
C SER A 50 9.08 16.57 -6.56
N GLY A 51 8.91 15.94 -5.38
CA GLY A 51 9.96 15.78 -4.37
C GLY A 51 10.31 17.06 -3.60
N ASP A 52 9.53 18.12 -3.74
CA ASP A 52 9.84 19.48 -3.28
C ASP A 52 8.93 20.00 -2.16
N ARG A 53 7.89 19.24 -1.77
CA ARG A 53 6.94 19.60 -0.71
C ARG A 53 6.65 18.39 0.17
N PHE A 54 6.46 18.63 1.45
CA PHE A 54 6.39 17.59 2.48
C PHE A 54 5.19 17.78 3.40
N PHE A 55 4.68 16.67 3.92
CA PHE A 55 3.87 16.66 5.13
C PHE A 55 4.77 16.39 6.34
N TYR A 56 4.42 17.02 7.46
CA TYR A 56 4.94 16.63 8.77
C TYR A 56 4.01 15.58 9.38
N PRO A 57 2.77 15.91 9.77
CA PRO A 57 1.73 14.91 10.05
C PRO A 57 0.97 14.46 8.79
N ASN A 58 0.49 13.21 8.80
CA ASN A 58 -0.22 12.58 7.68
C ASN A 58 -1.62 12.08 8.13
N PRO A 59 -2.63 12.97 8.19
CA PRO A 59 -3.94 12.65 8.72
C PRO A 59 -4.75 11.76 7.76
N LEU A 60 -5.69 10.98 8.31
CA LEU A 60 -6.62 10.14 7.55
C LEU A 60 -7.97 10.84 7.25
N VAL A 61 -8.12 12.08 7.75
CA VAL A 61 -9.22 13.00 7.43
C VAL A 61 -8.71 14.44 7.43
N CYS A 62 -9.20 15.26 6.52
CA CYS A 62 -8.92 16.69 6.43
C CYS A 62 -10.22 17.44 6.13
N ASP A 63 -10.46 18.58 6.78
CA ASP A 63 -11.62 19.45 6.50
C ASP A 63 -11.33 20.52 5.43
N GLY A 64 -10.07 20.64 4.99
CA GLY A 64 -9.60 21.64 4.05
C GLY A 64 -9.59 23.09 4.57
N ARG A 65 -9.88 23.31 5.86
CA ARG A 65 -10.06 24.64 6.46
C ARG A 65 -9.09 24.91 7.60
N LYS A 66 -8.78 23.91 8.42
CA LYS A 66 -7.90 24.04 9.59
C LYS A 66 -6.47 23.64 9.23
N PRO A 67 -5.48 24.53 9.42
CA PRO A 67 -4.09 24.14 9.21
C PRO A 67 -3.68 23.03 10.17
N PHE A 68 -3.21 21.91 9.62
CA PHE A 68 -2.76 20.76 10.41
C PHE A 68 -1.26 20.50 10.23
N ASN A 69 -0.63 21.07 9.20
CA ASN A 69 0.74 20.81 8.84
C ASN A 69 1.66 21.98 9.22
N GLN A 70 1.83 22.22 10.52
CA GLN A 70 2.63 23.34 11.06
C GLN A 70 2.24 24.72 10.49
N GLY A 71 0.94 25.00 10.41
CA GLY A 71 0.42 26.28 9.91
C GLY A 71 0.06 26.28 8.42
N THR A 72 0.23 25.17 7.70
CA THR A 72 -0.29 25.00 6.34
C THR A 72 -1.46 24.00 6.27
N LEU A 73 -2.31 24.15 5.25
CA LEU A 73 -3.44 23.26 4.97
C LEU A 73 -3.08 22.06 4.07
N GLY A 74 -1.86 22.04 3.54
CA GLY A 74 -1.35 21.00 2.64
C GLY A 74 0.17 20.88 2.80
N ARG A 75 0.82 20.18 1.86
CA ARG A 75 2.28 20.02 1.89
C ARG A 75 3.00 21.37 1.80
N ALA A 76 4.12 21.50 2.52
CA ALA A 76 4.95 22.70 2.55
C ALA A 76 6.37 22.37 2.09
N PRO A 77 7.10 23.30 1.46
CA PRO A 77 8.47 23.04 1.01
C PRO A 77 9.45 22.83 2.16
N TRP A 78 9.18 23.45 3.32
CA TRP A 78 10.03 23.39 4.50
C TRP A 78 9.24 23.72 5.77
N PHE A 79 9.84 23.43 6.92
CA PHE A 79 9.28 23.69 8.24
C PHE A 79 10.33 24.31 9.16
N ARG A 80 9.91 25.00 10.23
CA ARG A 80 10.86 25.44 11.27
C ARG A 80 11.59 24.26 11.90
N THR A 81 10.85 23.18 12.21
CA THR A 81 11.41 21.88 12.62
C THR A 81 11.38 20.96 11.40
N ALA A 82 12.47 20.92 10.65
CA ALA A 82 12.50 20.28 9.33
C ALA A 82 12.93 18.81 9.34
N CYS A 83 12.69 18.06 10.42
CA CYS A 83 13.09 16.64 10.49
C CYS A 83 12.50 15.81 9.34
N CYS A 84 11.23 15.98 8.99
CA CYS A 84 10.55 15.21 7.93
C CYS A 84 11.21 15.39 6.56
N PRO A 85 11.39 16.62 6.01
CA PRO A 85 12.10 16.83 4.75
C PRO A 85 13.48 16.15 4.68
N VAL A 86 14.37 16.37 5.67
CA VAL A 86 15.72 15.79 5.63
C VAL A 86 15.69 14.26 5.80
N ASN A 87 14.73 13.74 6.55
CA ASN A 87 14.57 12.30 6.74
C ASN A 87 14.08 11.61 5.46
N VAL A 88 13.21 12.26 4.68
CA VAL A 88 12.81 11.78 3.34
C VAL A 88 14.02 11.70 2.41
N VAL A 89 14.85 12.75 2.36
CA VAL A 89 16.04 12.79 1.48
C VAL A 89 17.00 11.62 1.72
N ARG A 90 17.22 11.22 2.98
CA ARG A 90 18.08 10.05 3.27
C ARG A 90 17.38 8.71 3.03
N PHE A 91 16.05 8.65 3.13
CA PHE A 91 15.32 7.38 3.14
C PHE A 91 14.94 6.91 1.72
N VAL A 92 14.47 7.81 0.85
CA VAL A 92 14.14 7.48 -0.55
C VAL A 92 15.25 6.70 -1.27
N PRO A 93 16.53 7.17 -1.29
CA PRO A 93 17.60 6.44 -1.98
C PRO A 93 17.95 5.10 -1.33
N SER A 94 17.50 4.84 -0.10
CA SER A 94 17.75 3.56 0.59
C SER A 94 16.73 2.46 0.24
N ILE A 95 15.57 2.82 -0.34
CA ILE A 95 14.46 1.89 -0.64
C ILE A 95 14.89 0.67 -1.48
N PRO A 96 15.75 0.79 -2.51
CA PRO A 96 16.24 -0.37 -3.26
C PRO A 96 16.87 -1.45 -2.37
N GLY A 97 17.44 -1.07 -1.22
CA GLY A 97 18.03 -1.98 -0.24
C GLY A 97 17.03 -2.87 0.50
N PHE A 98 15.72 -2.63 0.38
CA PHE A 98 14.67 -3.45 1.00
C PHE A 98 14.08 -4.51 0.05
N LEU A 99 14.43 -4.49 -1.24
CA LEU A 99 13.86 -5.41 -2.23
C LEU A 99 14.28 -6.86 -2.01
N TYR A 100 15.50 -7.07 -1.54
CA TYR A 100 16.09 -8.40 -1.37
C TYR A 100 16.79 -8.52 -0.01
N ALA A 101 16.93 -9.75 0.47
CA ALA A 101 17.81 -10.10 1.57
C ALA A 101 18.53 -11.41 1.28
N VAL A 102 19.68 -11.61 1.94
CA VAL A 102 20.51 -12.80 1.78
C VAL A 102 20.82 -13.36 3.15
N ASP A 103 20.70 -14.67 3.27
CA ASP A 103 21.15 -15.45 4.42
C ASP A 103 21.96 -16.66 3.94
N ASP A 104 22.38 -17.52 4.86
CA ASP A 104 23.19 -18.71 4.55
C ASP A 104 22.43 -19.71 3.66
N ASP A 105 21.10 -19.69 3.64
CA ASP A 105 20.27 -20.63 2.87
C ASP A 105 19.99 -20.13 1.44
N GLY A 106 19.99 -18.81 1.22
CA GLY A 106 19.81 -18.24 -0.11
C GLY A 106 19.30 -16.80 -0.12
N ILE A 107 18.36 -16.51 -1.02
CA ILE A 107 17.93 -15.15 -1.35
C ILE A 107 16.43 -15.00 -1.12
N SER A 108 16.03 -13.92 -0.46
CA SER A 108 14.63 -13.52 -0.28
C SER A 108 14.25 -12.38 -1.23
N VAL A 109 13.12 -12.50 -1.93
CA VAL A 109 12.46 -11.44 -2.68
C VAL A 109 11.36 -10.85 -1.79
N ASN A 110 11.62 -9.66 -1.27
CA ASN A 110 10.85 -9.03 -0.22
C ASN A 110 9.82 -8.03 -0.77
N LEU A 111 10.23 -7.15 -1.68
CA LEU A 111 9.36 -6.15 -2.31
C LEU A 111 9.34 -6.33 -3.83
N PHE A 112 8.23 -5.91 -4.44
CA PHE A 112 7.99 -6.06 -5.86
C PHE A 112 8.11 -4.71 -6.57
N SER A 113 9.07 -4.61 -7.47
CA SER A 113 9.31 -3.47 -8.35
C SER A 113 10.11 -3.96 -9.54
N GLU A 114 9.89 -3.38 -10.72
CA GLU A 114 10.82 -3.60 -11.83
C GLU A 114 12.24 -3.23 -11.40
N SER A 115 13.16 -4.17 -11.49
CA SER A 115 14.50 -4.05 -10.90
C SER A 115 15.47 -5.10 -11.44
N GLU A 116 16.77 -4.80 -11.33
CA GLU A 116 17.86 -5.75 -11.51
C GLU A 116 18.79 -5.68 -10.29
N ALA A 117 19.17 -6.83 -9.75
CA ALA A 117 20.10 -6.95 -8.64
C ALA A 117 21.20 -7.98 -8.95
N ARG A 118 22.38 -7.76 -8.38
CA ARG A 118 23.49 -8.71 -8.40
C ARG A 118 23.86 -9.05 -6.96
N VAL A 119 23.51 -10.26 -6.56
CA VAL A 119 23.56 -10.70 -5.17
C VAL A 119 24.73 -11.66 -4.97
N PRO A 120 25.67 -11.39 -4.06
CA PRO A 120 26.73 -12.33 -3.74
C PRO A 120 26.15 -13.54 -2.98
N LEU A 121 26.35 -14.74 -3.50
CA LEU A 121 25.95 -15.99 -2.84
C LEU A 121 26.89 -17.13 -3.27
N HIS A 122 27.36 -17.93 -2.31
CA HIS A 122 28.23 -19.10 -2.55
C HIS A 122 29.44 -18.80 -3.46
N GLY A 123 30.10 -17.65 -3.28
CA GLY A 123 31.30 -17.29 -4.03
C GLY A 123 31.07 -16.78 -5.46
N GLN A 124 29.82 -16.61 -5.90
CA GLN A 124 29.48 -16.00 -7.20
C GLN A 124 28.46 -14.86 -7.05
N ARG A 125 28.18 -14.17 -8.16
CA ARG A 125 27.10 -13.16 -8.22
C ARG A 125 25.89 -13.72 -8.95
N ILE A 126 24.79 -13.89 -8.23
CA ILE A 126 23.49 -14.27 -8.80
C ILE A 126 22.82 -13.00 -9.31
N ARG A 127 22.51 -12.94 -10.61
CA ARG A 127 21.69 -11.86 -11.15
C ARG A 127 20.22 -12.22 -10.94
N LEU A 128 19.46 -11.28 -10.39
CA LEU A 128 18.01 -11.35 -10.27
C LEU A 128 17.41 -10.20 -11.06
N SER A 129 16.35 -10.47 -11.81
CA SER A 129 15.56 -9.40 -12.43
C SER A 129 14.09 -9.59 -12.15
N GLN A 130 13.40 -8.49 -11.86
CA GLN A 130 11.96 -8.45 -11.70
C GLN A 130 11.34 -7.68 -12.87
N ARG A 131 10.29 -8.22 -13.47
CA ARG A 131 9.41 -7.52 -14.42
C ARG A 131 8.00 -7.51 -13.88
N THR A 132 7.46 -6.32 -13.63
CA THR A 132 6.13 -6.13 -13.07
C THR A 132 5.65 -4.69 -13.22
N ASP A 133 4.33 -4.49 -13.23
CA ASP A 133 3.67 -3.19 -13.08
C ASP A 133 3.10 -3.02 -11.65
N TYR A 134 3.69 -3.70 -10.66
CA TYR A 134 3.37 -3.53 -9.25
C TYR A 134 3.62 -2.06 -8.83
N PRO A 135 2.70 -1.38 -8.11
CA PRO A 135 1.55 -1.91 -7.36
C PRO A 135 0.22 -1.93 -8.13
N TRP A 136 0.21 -1.68 -9.44
CA TRP A 136 -1.01 -1.61 -10.25
C TRP A 136 -1.48 -2.97 -10.73
N SER A 137 -0.53 -3.88 -10.99
CA SER A 137 -0.76 -5.28 -11.34
C SER A 137 -0.06 -6.20 -10.36
N GLY A 138 -0.71 -7.31 -10.02
CA GLY A 138 -0.12 -8.37 -9.21
C GLY A 138 0.59 -9.44 -10.01
N ARG A 139 0.87 -9.22 -11.29
CA ARG A 139 1.72 -10.11 -12.09
C ARG A 139 3.18 -9.73 -11.90
N ILE A 140 3.98 -10.64 -11.34
CA ILE A 140 5.41 -10.44 -11.11
C ILE A 140 6.17 -11.61 -11.74
N ARG A 141 7.17 -11.30 -12.55
CA ARG A 141 8.13 -12.29 -13.07
C ARG A 141 9.49 -12.04 -12.44
N VAL A 142 10.04 -13.03 -11.76
CA VAL A 142 11.40 -13.03 -11.21
C VAL A 142 12.25 -13.99 -12.04
N THR A 143 13.29 -13.49 -12.71
CA THR A 143 14.26 -14.32 -13.44
C THR A 143 15.55 -14.45 -12.63
N VAL A 144 16.06 -15.67 -12.56
CA VAL A 144 17.26 -16.05 -11.80
C VAL A 144 18.37 -16.44 -12.77
N ASP A 145 19.48 -15.72 -12.70
CA ASP A 145 20.62 -15.85 -13.59
C ASP A 145 21.92 -16.05 -12.80
N PRO A 146 22.21 -17.27 -12.33
CA PRO A 146 23.51 -17.58 -11.74
C PRO A 146 24.61 -17.64 -12.82
N GLN A 147 25.86 -17.32 -12.46
CA GLN A 147 27.01 -17.45 -13.38
C GLN A 147 27.31 -18.92 -13.68
N GLN A 148 27.14 -19.79 -12.68
CA GLN A 148 27.20 -21.24 -12.81
C GLN A 148 26.02 -21.89 -12.09
N PRO A 149 25.49 -23.04 -12.58
CA PRO A 149 24.35 -23.69 -11.94
C PRO A 149 24.60 -24.05 -10.47
N THR A 150 23.82 -23.46 -9.57
CA THR A 150 24.04 -23.55 -8.11
C THR A 150 22.75 -23.79 -7.35
N THR A 151 22.86 -24.54 -6.26
CA THR A 151 21.74 -24.84 -5.36
C THR A 151 21.64 -23.79 -4.28
N PHE A 152 20.44 -23.23 -4.09
CA PHE A 152 20.10 -22.34 -2.98
C PHE A 152 18.57 -22.20 -2.87
N GLN A 153 18.11 -21.64 -1.76
CA GLN A 153 16.70 -21.29 -1.56
C GLN A 153 16.38 -19.93 -2.16
N LEU A 154 15.40 -19.87 -3.06
CA LEU A 154 14.73 -18.61 -3.39
C LEU A 154 13.44 -18.51 -2.57
N LYS A 155 13.38 -17.53 -1.67
CA LYS A 155 12.23 -17.25 -0.81
C LYS A 155 11.45 -16.10 -1.43
N VAL A 156 10.21 -16.33 -1.89
CA VAL A 156 9.39 -15.31 -2.55
C VAL A 156 8.19 -14.97 -1.68
N ARG A 157 8.06 -13.70 -1.25
CA ARG A 157 7.00 -13.29 -0.31
C ARG A 157 5.62 -13.46 -0.94
N ILE A 158 4.66 -13.99 -0.19
CA ILE A 158 3.24 -13.86 -0.52
C ILE A 158 2.61 -12.83 0.44
N PRO A 159 2.23 -11.64 -0.04
CA PRO A 159 1.74 -10.57 0.82
C PRO A 159 0.53 -10.96 1.67
N GLY A 160 0.44 -10.44 2.89
CA GLY A 160 -0.71 -10.64 3.77
C GLY A 160 -2.06 -10.29 3.12
N TRP A 161 -2.12 -9.18 2.36
CA TRP A 161 -3.35 -8.74 1.68
C TRP A 161 -3.84 -9.76 0.63
N ALA A 162 -2.93 -10.42 -0.08
CA ALA A 162 -3.26 -11.50 -1.02
C ALA A 162 -3.75 -12.77 -0.30
N ARG A 163 -3.36 -12.94 0.97
CA ARG A 163 -3.79 -14.03 1.86
C ARG A 163 -5.03 -13.67 2.69
N GLY A 164 -5.70 -12.56 2.37
CA GLY A 164 -6.93 -12.14 3.06
C GLY A 164 -6.70 -11.47 4.42
N ARG A 165 -5.50 -10.94 4.68
CA ARG A 165 -5.18 -10.19 5.91
C ARG A 165 -4.62 -8.80 5.59
N PRO A 166 -5.33 -7.70 5.90
CA PRO A 166 -4.82 -6.35 5.60
C PRO A 166 -3.58 -6.00 6.45
N VAL A 167 -3.54 -6.49 7.70
CA VAL A 167 -2.43 -6.30 8.64
C VAL A 167 -2.17 -7.60 9.40
N PRO A 168 -0.96 -7.84 9.95
CA PRO A 168 -0.63 -9.06 10.68
C PRO A 168 -1.11 -9.03 12.14
N SER A 169 -2.35 -8.59 12.36
CA SER A 169 -3.05 -8.57 13.65
C SER A 169 -4.57 -8.60 13.39
N ASP A 170 -5.37 -8.58 14.46
CA ASP A 170 -6.82 -8.44 14.43
C ASP A 170 -7.29 -6.97 14.36
N LEU A 171 -6.36 -6.00 14.28
CA LEU A 171 -6.68 -4.57 14.25
C LEU A 171 -7.57 -4.17 13.07
N CYS A 172 -7.38 -4.82 11.91
CA CYS A 172 -8.22 -4.63 10.73
C CYS A 172 -8.54 -5.98 10.08
N ARG A 173 -9.73 -6.09 9.51
CA ARG A 173 -10.19 -7.27 8.75
C ARG A 173 -10.83 -6.86 7.43
N TYR A 174 -10.81 -7.74 6.43
CA TYR A 174 -11.64 -7.55 5.26
C TYR A 174 -13.10 -7.86 5.58
N ALA A 175 -14.03 -7.03 5.08
CA ALA A 175 -15.47 -7.21 5.29
C ALA A 175 -15.99 -8.55 4.74
N LYS A 176 -15.36 -9.05 3.66
CA LYS A 176 -15.58 -10.39 3.12
C LYS A 176 -14.28 -11.21 3.24
N ALA A 177 -14.40 -12.39 3.85
CA ALA A 177 -13.34 -13.37 3.97
C ALA A 177 -13.16 -14.11 2.63
N GLU A 178 -12.61 -13.41 1.64
CA GLU A 178 -12.34 -13.96 0.32
C GLU A 178 -10.83 -14.15 0.13
N GLN A 179 -10.41 -15.39 -0.17
CA GLN A 179 -9.05 -15.63 -0.65
C GLN A 179 -8.98 -15.23 -2.12
N THR A 180 -7.96 -14.46 -2.49
CA THR A 180 -7.87 -13.90 -3.85
C THR A 180 -7.39 -14.94 -4.88
N GLY A 181 -7.08 -16.18 -4.50
CA GLY A 181 -6.64 -17.22 -5.43
C GLY A 181 -5.31 -16.91 -6.10
N TRP A 182 -4.32 -16.43 -5.32
CA TRP A 182 -2.98 -16.20 -5.84
C TRP A 182 -2.34 -17.50 -6.36
N THR A 183 -1.44 -17.39 -7.34
CA THR A 183 -0.71 -18.54 -7.90
C THR A 183 0.78 -18.25 -8.07
N VAL A 184 1.56 -19.33 -8.09
CA VAL A 184 3.00 -19.29 -8.35
C VAL A 184 3.36 -20.40 -9.33
N THR A 185 4.19 -20.07 -10.33
CA THR A 185 4.77 -21.04 -11.25
C THR A 185 6.29 -20.93 -11.27
N LEU A 186 6.94 -22.03 -11.62
CA LEU A 186 8.38 -22.14 -11.82
C LEU A 186 8.62 -22.78 -13.17
N ASN A 187 9.19 -22.03 -14.11
CA ASN A 187 9.32 -22.42 -15.52
C ASN A 187 7.99 -22.95 -16.08
N ASP A 188 6.94 -22.14 -15.92
CA ASP A 188 5.55 -22.42 -16.34
C ASP A 188 4.86 -23.61 -15.67
N GLN A 189 5.53 -24.28 -14.71
CA GLN A 189 4.93 -25.37 -13.93
C GLN A 189 4.37 -24.86 -12.60
N PRO A 190 3.15 -25.23 -12.20
CA PRO A 190 2.59 -24.85 -10.90
C PRO A 190 3.48 -25.30 -9.74
N VAL A 191 3.64 -24.42 -8.74
CA VAL A 191 4.32 -24.73 -7.48
C VAL A 191 3.28 -24.94 -6.39
N GLU A 192 3.51 -25.93 -5.53
CA GLU A 192 2.67 -26.17 -4.35
C GLU A 192 2.67 -24.95 -3.42
N GLN A 193 1.48 -24.55 -2.97
CA GLN A 193 1.26 -23.35 -2.17
C GLN A 193 1.53 -23.56 -0.67
N SER A 194 2.70 -24.12 -0.33
CA SER A 194 3.15 -24.28 1.05
C SER A 194 4.00 -23.10 1.48
N LEU A 195 3.51 -22.35 2.49
CA LEU A 195 4.17 -21.14 2.98
C LEU A 195 4.99 -21.39 4.24
N GLN A 196 6.23 -20.94 4.24
CA GLN A 196 7.06 -20.85 5.43
C GLN A 196 7.22 -19.39 5.82
N LYS A 197 6.64 -19.01 6.97
CA LYS A 197 6.63 -17.62 7.48
C LYS A 197 6.24 -16.58 6.41
N GLY A 198 5.26 -16.93 5.56
CA GLY A 198 4.74 -16.07 4.49
C GLY A 198 5.56 -16.03 3.19
N PHE A 199 6.53 -16.92 3.02
CA PHE A 199 7.27 -17.11 1.78
C PHE A 199 6.95 -18.45 1.12
N ILE A 200 6.90 -18.47 -0.21
CA ILE A 200 7.15 -19.69 -0.99
C ILE A 200 8.67 -19.92 -0.99
N VAL A 201 9.11 -21.11 -0.58
CA VAL A 201 10.53 -21.45 -0.48
C VAL A 201 10.87 -22.47 -1.56
N LEU A 202 11.65 -22.05 -2.56
CA LEU A 202 12.08 -22.87 -3.69
C LEU A 202 13.54 -23.28 -3.50
N ASN A 203 13.77 -24.47 -2.95
CA ASN A 203 15.12 -25.02 -2.79
C ASN A 203 15.47 -25.95 -3.95
N ARG A 204 16.31 -25.48 -4.88
CA ARG A 204 16.71 -26.26 -6.06
C ARG A 204 18.04 -25.79 -6.63
N ARG A 205 18.54 -26.55 -7.61
CA ARG A 205 19.63 -26.13 -8.48
C ARG A 205 19.10 -25.19 -9.55
N TRP A 206 19.50 -23.92 -9.47
CA TRP A 206 19.11 -22.86 -10.41
C TRP A 206 20.04 -22.83 -11.62
N ARG A 207 19.49 -22.53 -12.79
CA ARG A 207 20.20 -22.29 -14.05
C ARG A 207 19.82 -20.93 -14.60
N SER A 208 20.67 -20.34 -15.42
CA SER A 208 20.34 -19.06 -16.07
C SER A 208 19.06 -19.17 -16.89
N GLY A 209 18.20 -18.16 -16.77
CA GLY A 209 16.88 -18.10 -17.38
C GLY A 209 15.75 -18.75 -16.57
N ASP A 210 16.04 -19.45 -15.46
CA ASP A 210 14.98 -19.99 -14.60
C ASP A 210 14.08 -18.85 -14.11
N THR A 211 12.76 -19.06 -14.17
CA THR A 211 11.77 -18.01 -13.94
C THR A 211 10.72 -18.45 -12.94
N VAL A 212 10.45 -17.57 -11.96
CA VAL A 212 9.33 -17.69 -11.01
C VAL A 212 8.31 -16.61 -11.35
N GLU A 213 7.07 -17.01 -11.60
CA GLU A 213 5.98 -16.07 -11.83
C GLU A 213 4.97 -16.12 -10.70
N LEU A 214 4.58 -14.93 -10.23
CA LEU A 214 3.49 -14.73 -9.30
C LEU A 214 2.32 -14.10 -10.04
N ASN A 215 1.13 -14.57 -9.73
CA ASN A 215 -0.11 -13.86 -10.00
C ASN A 215 -0.83 -13.61 -8.68
N LEU A 216 -0.91 -12.35 -8.27
CA LEU A 216 -1.54 -11.90 -7.04
C LEU A 216 -2.79 -11.08 -7.38
N PRO A 217 -4.00 -11.65 -7.44
CA PRO A 217 -5.18 -10.87 -7.82
C PRO A 217 -5.40 -9.70 -6.86
N MET A 218 -5.67 -8.52 -7.43
CA MET A 218 -5.84 -7.25 -6.71
C MET A 218 -7.27 -6.72 -6.85
N PRO A 219 -8.28 -7.40 -6.27
CA PRO A 219 -9.62 -6.85 -6.20
C PRO A 219 -9.66 -5.64 -5.26
N VAL A 220 -10.68 -4.80 -5.40
CA VAL A 220 -10.99 -3.78 -4.40
C VAL A 220 -11.51 -4.48 -3.15
N ARG A 221 -10.92 -4.17 -2.00
CA ARG A 221 -11.24 -4.74 -0.70
C ARG A 221 -11.78 -3.67 0.23
N ARG A 222 -12.81 -4.04 0.97
CA ARG A 222 -13.41 -3.24 2.03
C ARG A 222 -12.78 -3.63 3.36
N VAL A 223 -12.14 -2.70 4.06
CA VAL A 223 -11.46 -2.91 5.33
C VAL A 223 -12.28 -2.34 6.46
N LEU A 224 -12.46 -3.14 7.51
CA LEU A 224 -13.12 -2.77 8.75
C LEU A 224 -12.08 -2.79 9.87
N ALA A 225 -12.07 -1.76 10.70
CA ALA A 225 -11.27 -1.76 11.93
C ALA A 225 -11.88 -2.70 12.97
N HIS A 226 -11.07 -3.11 13.95
CA HIS A 226 -11.55 -3.79 15.14
C HIS A 226 -12.56 -2.89 15.89
N ASP A 227 -13.60 -3.48 16.46
CA ASP A 227 -14.71 -2.79 17.14
C ASP A 227 -14.27 -1.91 18.34
N ALA A 228 -13.02 -2.07 18.80
CA ALA A 228 -12.41 -1.28 19.87
C ALA A 228 -11.92 0.09 19.36
N VAL A 229 -11.74 0.25 18.04
CA VAL A 229 -11.34 1.49 17.38
C VAL A 229 -12.59 2.35 17.16
N LYS A 230 -13.02 3.05 18.22
CA LYS A 230 -14.26 3.84 18.22
C LYS A 230 -14.37 4.88 17.10
N ALA A 231 -13.25 5.45 16.64
CA ALA A 231 -13.23 6.44 15.57
C ALA A 231 -13.71 5.87 14.21
N ASP A 232 -13.57 4.56 14.03
CA ASP A 232 -13.88 3.85 12.79
C ASP A 232 -15.13 2.96 12.91
N ALA A 233 -15.87 3.09 14.02
CA ALA A 233 -17.15 2.42 14.20
C ALA A 233 -18.11 2.81 13.07
N GLY A 234 -18.69 1.81 12.40
CA GLY A 234 -19.59 2.04 11.25
C GLY A 234 -18.90 2.55 9.98
N ARG A 235 -17.56 2.56 9.92
CA ARG A 235 -16.80 3.05 8.77
C ARG A 235 -16.10 1.94 7.99
N VAL A 236 -15.68 2.26 6.77
CA VAL A 236 -14.93 1.38 5.87
C VAL A 236 -13.82 2.15 5.16
N ALA A 237 -12.65 1.53 5.04
CA ALA A 237 -11.59 1.98 4.13
C ALA A 237 -11.54 1.07 2.89
N LEU A 238 -11.06 1.61 1.77
CA LEU A 238 -10.88 0.84 0.54
C LEU A 238 -9.39 0.55 0.31
N GLU A 239 -9.08 -0.68 -0.10
CA GLU A 239 -7.74 -1.11 -0.47
C GLU A 239 -7.72 -1.84 -1.81
N ARG A 240 -6.62 -1.75 -2.54
CA ARG A 240 -6.34 -2.58 -3.71
C ARG A 240 -4.85 -2.92 -3.75
N GLY A 241 -4.53 -4.21 -3.60
CA GLY A 241 -3.13 -4.62 -3.43
C GLY A 241 -2.53 -3.97 -2.16
N PRO A 242 -1.36 -3.34 -2.23
CA PRO A 242 -0.72 -2.67 -1.09
C PRO A 242 -1.25 -1.25 -0.84
N LEU A 243 -2.13 -0.73 -1.70
CA LEU A 243 -2.58 0.66 -1.69
C LEU A 243 -3.88 0.82 -0.90
N VAL A 244 -3.86 1.75 0.05
CA VAL A 244 -5.05 2.31 0.72
C VAL A 244 -5.55 3.48 -0.13
N TYR A 245 -6.86 3.65 -0.19
CA TYR A 245 -7.51 4.70 -0.98
C TYR A 245 -8.19 5.74 -0.09
N CYS A 246 -8.36 6.95 -0.61
CA CYS A 246 -9.10 8.04 0.01
C CYS A 246 -9.99 8.76 -1.01
N PHE A 247 -10.95 9.53 -0.51
CA PHE A 247 -11.82 10.40 -1.31
C PHE A 247 -11.37 11.84 -1.11
N GLU A 248 -11.17 12.59 -2.19
CA GLU A 248 -10.89 14.03 -2.15
C GLU A 248 -12.05 14.83 -2.73
N ALA A 249 -12.30 16.01 -2.17
CA ALA A 249 -13.37 16.92 -2.62
C ALA A 249 -13.32 17.23 -4.12
N VAL A 250 -12.12 17.37 -4.69
CA VAL A 250 -11.91 17.71 -6.11
C VAL A 250 -12.48 16.68 -7.08
N ASP A 251 -12.55 15.40 -6.68
CA ASP A 251 -13.13 14.34 -7.53
C ASP A 251 -14.61 14.08 -7.21
N ASN A 252 -15.11 14.62 -6.10
CA ASN A 252 -16.39 14.22 -5.53
C ASN A 252 -17.40 15.37 -5.43
N GLY A 253 -17.02 16.60 -5.78
CA GLY A 253 -17.97 17.71 -5.95
C GLY A 253 -18.50 18.32 -4.65
N GLY A 254 -17.74 18.27 -3.55
CA GLY A 254 -18.16 18.84 -2.27
C GLY A 254 -17.36 18.31 -1.09
N ASP A 255 -17.91 18.46 0.11
CA ASP A 255 -17.40 17.74 1.28
C ASP A 255 -17.46 16.23 0.99
N VAL A 256 -16.50 15.49 1.53
CA VAL A 256 -16.47 14.02 1.44
C VAL A 256 -17.11 13.38 2.67
N ALA A 257 -17.33 14.15 3.75
CA ALA A 257 -17.96 13.66 4.97
C ALA A 257 -19.43 13.26 4.80
N ASP A 258 -20.09 13.74 3.74
CA ASP A 258 -21.48 13.43 3.39
C ASP A 258 -21.60 12.21 2.44
N LEU A 259 -20.47 11.62 2.03
CA LEU A 259 -20.44 10.39 1.24
C LEU A 259 -20.55 9.16 2.14
N VAL A 260 -21.30 8.18 1.66
CA VAL A 260 -21.52 6.88 2.27
C VAL A 260 -21.11 5.81 1.26
N VAL A 261 -20.29 4.85 1.70
CA VAL A 261 -19.92 3.67 0.92
C VAL A 261 -20.72 2.47 1.44
N PRO A 262 -21.90 2.19 0.85
CA PRO A 262 -22.82 1.18 1.37
C PRO A 262 -22.21 -0.23 1.31
N ASP A 263 -22.84 -1.17 2.02
CA ASP A 263 -22.26 -2.51 2.18
C ASP A 263 -22.21 -3.35 0.90
N ASP A 264 -23.10 -3.04 -0.03
CA ASP A 264 -23.28 -3.62 -1.35
C ASP A 264 -22.68 -2.76 -2.48
N ALA A 265 -21.91 -1.71 -2.14
CA ALA A 265 -21.25 -0.85 -3.12
C ALA A 265 -20.46 -1.67 -4.16
N THR A 266 -20.62 -1.32 -5.43
CA THR A 266 -19.86 -1.89 -6.54
C THR A 266 -18.66 -0.99 -6.87
N PHE A 267 -17.61 -1.62 -7.41
CA PHE A 267 -16.32 -0.96 -7.65
C PHE A 267 -15.86 -1.19 -9.08
N GLN A 268 -15.35 -0.13 -9.71
CA GLN A 268 -14.67 -0.22 -11.00
C GLN A 268 -13.30 0.46 -10.90
N CYS A 269 -12.26 -0.24 -11.36
CA CYS A 269 -10.90 0.31 -11.38
C CYS A 269 -10.61 0.93 -12.74
N GLU A 270 -10.09 2.15 -12.74
CA GLU A 270 -9.73 2.88 -13.97
C GLU A 270 -8.32 3.45 -13.82
N ARG A 271 -7.49 3.34 -14.88
CA ARG A 271 -6.19 4.01 -14.90
C ARG A 271 -6.38 5.46 -15.34
N ARG A 272 -5.95 6.41 -14.51
CA ARG A 272 -5.96 7.85 -14.78
C ARG A 272 -4.54 8.36 -14.95
N ALA A 273 -4.12 8.57 -16.20
CA ALA A 273 -2.77 9.02 -16.55
C ALA A 273 -2.50 10.48 -16.16
N ASP A 274 -3.56 11.28 -16.06
CA ASP A 274 -3.54 12.70 -15.70
C ASP A 274 -3.25 12.97 -14.21
N LEU A 275 -3.28 11.94 -13.37
CA LEU A 275 -3.08 12.04 -11.93
C LEU A 275 -1.71 11.49 -11.53
N SER A 276 -0.82 12.37 -11.05
CA SER A 276 0.40 12.02 -10.30
C SER A 276 1.28 10.92 -10.96
N GLY A 277 1.53 11.04 -12.26
CA GLY A 277 2.36 10.07 -13.01
C GLY A 277 1.61 8.79 -13.43
N GLY A 278 0.28 8.78 -13.29
CA GLY A 278 -0.61 7.70 -13.66
C GLY A 278 -0.94 6.80 -12.47
N VAL A 279 -2.17 6.87 -11.98
CA VAL A 279 -2.67 6.05 -10.86
C VAL A 279 -3.92 5.28 -11.24
N THR A 280 -4.14 4.12 -10.61
CA THR A 280 -5.44 3.44 -10.67
C THR A 280 -6.37 4.04 -9.64
N VAL A 281 -7.48 4.64 -10.09
CA VAL A 281 -8.58 5.13 -9.25
C VAL A 281 -9.66 4.06 -9.10
N ILE A 282 -10.51 4.20 -8.08
CA ILE A 282 -11.68 3.35 -7.87
C ILE A 282 -12.93 4.22 -7.99
N ARG A 283 -13.79 3.92 -8.97
CA ARG A 283 -15.16 4.43 -9.01
C ARG A 283 -16.04 3.58 -8.11
N VAL A 284 -16.86 4.23 -7.30
CA VAL A 284 -17.66 3.62 -6.24
C VAL A 284 -19.11 4.02 -6.42
N ALA A 285 -20.02 3.05 -6.52
CA ALA A 285 -21.44 3.30 -6.40
C ALA A 285 -21.75 3.67 -4.93
N ALA A 286 -21.86 4.97 -4.66
CA ALA A 286 -21.97 5.54 -3.32
C ALA A 286 -23.31 6.27 -3.13
N THR A 287 -23.55 6.73 -1.91
CA THR A 287 -24.69 7.59 -1.58
C THR A 287 -24.18 8.89 -0.97
N ARG A 288 -24.75 10.03 -1.36
CA ARG A 288 -24.51 11.32 -0.70
C ARG A 288 -25.72 11.66 0.16
N VAL A 289 -25.47 12.03 1.41
CA VAL A 289 -26.49 12.54 2.33
C VAL A 289 -26.62 14.04 2.12
N VAL A 290 -27.80 14.49 1.71
CA VAL A 290 -28.09 15.89 1.41
C VAL A 290 -29.08 16.42 2.43
N ARG A 291 -28.74 17.55 3.06
CA ARG A 291 -29.67 18.31 3.89
C ARG A 291 -30.48 19.25 2.97
N ASN A 292 -31.79 19.07 2.96
CA ASN A 292 -32.73 19.92 2.25
C ASN A 292 -32.99 21.24 3.00
N ASP A 293 -33.60 22.20 2.31
CA ASP A 293 -33.93 23.52 2.88
C ASP A 293 -34.92 23.43 4.08
N ASP A 294 -35.78 22.42 4.08
CA ASP A 294 -36.72 22.12 5.18
C ASP A 294 -36.05 21.42 6.37
N GLY A 295 -34.73 21.18 6.30
CA GLY A 295 -33.94 20.53 7.32
C GLY A 295 -33.99 18.99 7.30
N THR A 296 -34.75 18.38 6.39
CA THR A 296 -34.77 16.92 6.21
C THR A 296 -33.49 16.42 5.54
N LEU A 297 -33.15 15.15 5.78
CA LEU A 297 -32.03 14.48 5.13
C LEU A 297 -32.55 13.56 4.02
N THR A 298 -31.95 13.65 2.84
CA THR A 298 -32.22 12.73 1.73
C THR A 298 -30.95 12.04 1.25
N ASN A 299 -31.11 10.82 0.77
CA ASN A 299 -30.04 10.01 0.23
C ASN A 299 -30.07 10.07 -1.29
N ARG A 300 -29.01 10.58 -1.90
CA ARG A 300 -28.86 10.66 -3.35
C ARG A 300 -27.78 9.69 -3.83
N PRO A 301 -28.09 8.75 -4.73
CA PRO A 301 -27.05 7.95 -5.38
C PRO A 301 -26.05 8.82 -6.14
N VAL A 302 -24.77 8.53 -5.99
CA VAL A 302 -23.67 9.21 -6.69
C VAL A 302 -22.60 8.21 -7.08
N GLU A 303 -21.88 8.48 -8.16
CA GLU A 303 -20.61 7.81 -8.42
C GLU A 303 -19.50 8.62 -7.74
N ALA A 304 -18.90 8.05 -6.70
CA ALA A 304 -17.78 8.64 -6.00
C ALA A 304 -16.46 8.10 -6.58
N VAL A 305 -15.39 8.87 -6.47
CA VAL A 305 -14.06 8.50 -6.93
C VAL A 305 -13.09 8.49 -5.75
N ALA A 306 -12.43 7.35 -5.56
CA ALA A 306 -11.34 7.19 -4.62
C ALA A 306 -10.00 7.10 -5.35
N ILE A 307 -8.98 7.76 -4.82
CA ILE A 307 -7.60 7.75 -5.32
C ILE A 307 -6.67 7.08 -4.30
N PRO A 308 -5.47 6.62 -4.68
CA PRO A 308 -4.48 6.15 -3.71
C PRO A 308 -4.19 7.23 -2.67
N TYR A 309 -4.15 6.85 -1.39
CA TYR A 309 -3.98 7.79 -0.28
C TYR A 309 -2.74 8.66 -0.46
N TYR A 310 -1.62 8.12 -0.94
CA TYR A 310 -0.40 8.92 -1.13
C TYR A 310 -0.59 10.09 -2.13
N ALA A 311 -1.56 9.99 -3.05
CA ALA A 311 -1.75 10.95 -4.15
C ALA A 311 -2.63 12.15 -3.77
N TRP A 312 -3.17 12.18 -2.55
CA TRP A 312 -3.97 13.29 -2.05
C TRP A 312 -3.15 14.59 -1.86
N ALA A 313 -3.80 15.75 -1.93
CA ALA A 313 -3.21 17.08 -1.78
C ALA A 313 -2.11 17.43 -2.82
N HIS A 314 -2.24 16.93 -4.06
CA HIS A 314 -1.41 17.34 -5.21
C HIS A 314 -2.10 18.35 -6.14
N ARG A 315 -3.42 18.52 -6.01
CA ARG A 315 -4.24 19.29 -6.96
C ARG A 315 -4.80 20.55 -6.31
N THR A 316 -5.68 20.36 -5.34
CA THR A 316 -6.26 21.42 -4.53
C THR A 316 -6.29 21.00 -3.08
N VAL A 317 -6.26 21.98 -2.19
CA VAL A 317 -6.48 21.71 -0.76
C VAL A 317 -7.98 21.72 -0.52
N GLY A 318 -8.48 20.65 0.10
CA GLY A 318 -9.90 20.48 0.38
C GLY A 318 -10.17 19.28 1.26
N PRO A 319 -11.45 19.01 1.57
CA PRO A 319 -11.85 17.84 2.33
C PRO A 319 -11.32 16.52 1.76
N MET A 320 -10.83 15.66 2.65
CA MET A 320 -10.33 14.33 2.32
C MET A 320 -10.69 13.34 3.44
N ALA A 321 -11.03 12.10 3.10
CA ALA A 321 -11.24 11.03 4.08
C ALA A 321 -10.84 9.65 3.55
N VAL A 322 -10.24 8.84 4.43
CA VAL A 322 -9.93 7.41 4.18
C VAL A 322 -11.07 6.51 4.67
N TRP A 323 -11.59 6.78 5.88
CA TRP A 323 -12.62 5.97 6.53
C TRP A 323 -14.01 6.56 6.29
N MET A 324 -14.74 5.96 5.36
CA MET A 324 -16.06 6.42 4.94
C MET A 324 -17.17 5.77 5.76
N PRO A 325 -18.25 6.50 6.12
CA PRO A 325 -19.46 5.90 6.66
C PRO A 325 -19.99 4.77 5.77
N ARG A 326 -20.48 3.70 6.38
CA ARG A 326 -21.11 2.56 5.67
C ARG A 326 -22.62 2.68 5.57
N ARG A 327 -23.20 3.55 6.39
CA ARG A 327 -24.64 3.80 6.47
C ARG A 327 -24.90 5.30 6.51
N PRO A 328 -26.07 5.76 6.03
CA PRO A 328 -26.43 7.18 6.03
C PRO A 328 -26.84 7.76 7.40
N GLU A 329 -26.99 6.90 8.41
CA GLU A 329 -27.50 7.22 9.76
C GLU A 329 -26.52 7.98 10.66
#